data_AF-A0A852REB5-F1
#
_entry.id   AF-A0A852REB5-F1
#
_cell.length_a   1.000
_cell.length_b   1.000
_cell.length_c   1.000
_cell.angle_alpha   90.00
_cell.angle_beta   90.00
_cell.angle_gamma   90.00
#
_symmetry.space_group_name_H-M   'P 1'
#
loop_
_entity.id
_entity.type
_entity.pdbx_description
1 polymer ?
#
loop_
_entity_poly.entity_id
_entity_poly.type
_entity_poly.pdbx_seq_one_letter_code
_entity_poly.pdbx_strand_id
1 'polypeptide(L)'
;MRRLALMTAGVISLGGLAGLATTAPTQAAVRTVTHPPAVAIPDAGSTTATVDVANLPGRITDVDVALVNVFHTWPDDLDLFLRAPGSNQVVRLMSDVCGTGDLVGVNLTIDDEAGTSLPDAGACPSGSYRPSNVDTTEVPPAGTTFADSLSAFDGGNANGTWTLIATDDVGGDVGQLAGGFSLTITTDDAPGVTTITSRPRKNTKQRRATIAFVANKPNVTFQCKADDKAWQACASPFTLKHLKPGKHRVRVRSVGENGQLEAVPALVKWRVRR
;
A
#
# COMPACT_ATOMS: atom_id res chain seq x y z
N MET A 1 10.43 -64.03 -48.33
CA MET A 1 10.33 -63.71 -46.88
C MET A 1 10.79 -62.26 -46.76
N ARG A 2 10.04 -61.26 -46.28
CA ARG A 2 9.09 -61.16 -45.17
C ARG A 2 8.01 -60.10 -45.49
N ARG A 3 6.85 -60.28 -44.88
CA ARG A 3 5.66 -59.41 -44.92
C ARG A 3 5.92 -58.11 -44.16
N LEU A 4 5.47 -56.98 -44.70
CA LEU A 4 5.47 -55.67 -44.04
C LEU A 4 4.17 -55.52 -43.22
N ALA A 5 4.29 -55.23 -41.93
CA ALA A 5 3.18 -55.14 -40.99
C ALA A 5 2.53 -53.74 -40.98
N LEU A 6 1.20 -53.71 -40.96
CA LEU A 6 0.36 -52.54 -40.66
C LEU A 6 0.55 -52.13 -39.19
N MET A 7 0.84 -50.85 -38.94
CA MET A 7 0.70 -50.24 -37.60
C MET A 7 -0.51 -49.31 -37.59
N THR A 8 -1.42 -49.60 -36.68
CA THR A 8 -2.65 -48.85 -36.36
C THR A 8 -2.34 -47.54 -35.65
N ALA A 9 -2.93 -46.44 -36.10
CA ALA A 9 -2.88 -45.13 -35.44
C ALA A 9 -3.79 -45.13 -34.20
N GLY A 10 -3.21 -44.90 -33.03
CA GLY A 10 -3.92 -44.70 -31.76
C GLY A 10 -4.46 -43.27 -31.64
N VAL A 11 -5.72 -43.17 -31.22
CA VAL A 11 -6.40 -41.91 -30.89
C VAL A 11 -5.87 -41.42 -29.55
N ILE A 12 -5.18 -40.27 -29.53
CA ILE A 12 -4.82 -39.57 -28.29
C ILE A 12 -5.95 -38.59 -27.95
N SER A 13 -6.65 -38.90 -26.86
CA SER A 13 -7.65 -38.02 -26.25
C SER A 13 -7.00 -36.74 -25.72
N LEU A 14 -7.45 -35.57 -26.18
CA LEU A 14 -7.10 -34.27 -25.59
C LEU A 14 -7.70 -34.18 -24.18
N GLY A 15 -6.84 -34.31 -23.16
CA GLY A 15 -7.14 -33.92 -21.79
C GLY A 15 -7.33 -32.41 -21.70
N GLY A 16 -8.40 -31.98 -21.02
CA GLY A 16 -8.78 -30.58 -20.90
C GLY A 16 -7.69 -29.71 -20.28
N LEU A 17 -7.40 -28.58 -20.94
CA LEU A 17 -6.66 -27.48 -20.33
C LEU A 17 -7.48 -26.93 -19.15
N ALA A 18 -7.07 -27.28 -17.94
CA ALA A 18 -7.40 -26.49 -16.76
C ALA A 18 -6.72 -25.12 -16.95
N GLY A 19 -7.51 -24.10 -17.28
CA GLY A 19 -7.02 -22.74 -17.33
C GLY A 19 -6.44 -22.37 -15.96
N LEU A 20 -5.13 -22.18 -15.91
CA LEU A 20 -4.47 -21.48 -14.83
C LEU A 20 -5.09 -20.07 -14.80
N ALA A 21 -5.95 -19.83 -13.82
CA ALA A 21 -6.39 -18.49 -13.49
C ALA A 21 -5.16 -17.76 -12.96
N THR A 22 -4.43 -17.08 -13.84
CA THR A 22 -3.45 -16.08 -13.45
C THR A 22 -4.22 -15.05 -12.65
N THR A 23 -4.01 -15.02 -11.33
CA THR A 23 -4.44 -13.91 -10.50
C THR A 23 -3.80 -12.68 -11.11
N ALA A 24 -4.60 -11.82 -11.73
CA ALA A 24 -4.12 -10.51 -12.14
C ALA A 24 -3.46 -9.87 -10.90
N PRO A 25 -2.27 -9.27 -11.02
CA PRO A 25 -1.68 -8.56 -9.89
C PRO A 25 -2.72 -7.58 -9.36
N THR A 26 -2.88 -7.58 -8.04
CA THR A 26 -3.62 -6.54 -7.31
C THR A 26 -3.13 -5.20 -7.81
N GLN A 27 -3.99 -4.47 -8.51
CA GLN A 27 -3.55 -3.26 -9.20
C GLN A 27 -3.38 -2.17 -8.16
N ALA A 28 -2.14 -1.91 -7.74
CA ALA A 28 -1.84 -0.80 -6.86
C ALA A 28 -2.07 0.54 -7.58
N ALA A 29 -2.63 1.52 -6.89
CA ALA A 29 -2.69 2.88 -7.39
C ALA A 29 -1.38 3.58 -7.04
N VAL A 30 -0.74 4.21 -8.03
CA VAL A 30 0.49 4.98 -7.84
C VAL A 30 0.20 6.44 -8.15
N ARG A 31 0.64 7.34 -7.27
CA ARG A 31 0.50 8.79 -7.45
C ARG A 31 1.78 9.49 -7.05
N THR A 32 2.33 10.27 -7.97
CA THR A 32 3.34 11.28 -7.65
C THR A 32 2.66 12.63 -7.39
N VAL A 33 3.00 13.26 -6.26
CA VAL A 33 2.64 14.64 -5.93
C VAL A 33 3.90 15.45 -5.68
N THR A 34 3.88 16.74 -6.01
CA THR A 34 5.05 17.61 -5.94
C THR A 34 4.71 18.86 -5.16
N HIS A 35 5.64 19.31 -4.32
CA HIS A 35 5.72 20.66 -3.79
C HIS A 35 6.76 21.44 -4.62
N PRO A 36 6.34 22.26 -5.61
CA PRO A 36 7.28 22.92 -6.52
C PRO A 36 8.11 24.07 -5.92
N PRO A 37 7.61 24.87 -4.94
CA PRO A 37 8.41 25.96 -4.37
C PRO A 37 9.70 25.47 -3.72
N ALA A 38 10.71 26.33 -3.75
CA ALA A 38 11.93 26.09 -3.00
C ALA A 38 11.63 26.07 -1.49
N VAL A 39 12.23 25.12 -0.79
CA VAL A 39 12.11 24.98 0.66
C VAL A 39 13.42 25.50 1.26
N ALA A 40 13.39 26.69 1.84
CA ALA A 40 14.57 27.32 2.45
C ALA A 40 14.88 26.70 3.81
N ILE A 41 16.13 26.33 4.05
CA ILE A 41 16.61 25.75 5.31
C ILE A 41 17.34 26.87 6.05
N PRO A 42 16.76 27.43 7.12
CA PRO A 42 17.35 28.54 7.84
C PRO A 42 18.43 28.07 8.83
N ASP A 43 19.45 28.89 9.03
CA ASP A 43 20.52 28.72 10.03
C ASP A 43 19.95 28.50 11.43
N ALA A 44 20.39 27.43 12.11
CA ALA A 44 19.94 27.01 13.45
C ALA A 44 18.41 27.10 13.63
N GLY A 45 17.66 26.63 12.64
CA GLY A 45 16.22 26.81 12.56
C GLY A 45 15.50 25.75 11.75
N SER A 46 14.17 25.83 11.75
CA SER A 46 13.32 24.85 11.07
C SER A 46 12.29 25.52 10.17
N THR A 47 12.03 24.90 9.02
CA THR A 47 10.96 25.26 8.10
C THR A 47 10.05 24.06 7.85
N THR A 48 8.85 24.33 7.34
CA THR A 48 7.93 23.27 6.90
C THR A 48 7.42 23.55 5.50
N ALA A 49 7.28 22.49 4.72
CA ALA A 49 6.68 22.52 3.40
C ALA A 49 5.66 21.40 3.27
N THR A 50 4.55 21.67 2.58
CA THR A 50 3.42 20.73 2.52
C THR A 50 2.98 20.42 1.10
N VAL A 51 2.46 19.21 0.92
CA VAL A 51 1.79 18.79 -0.32
C VAL A 51 0.52 18.03 0.02
N ASP A 52 -0.57 18.34 -0.68
CA ASP A 52 -1.86 17.69 -0.47
C ASP A 52 -2.06 16.53 -1.44
N VAL A 53 -2.48 15.39 -0.89
CA VAL A 53 -2.91 14.22 -1.66
C VAL A 53 -4.41 14.08 -1.50
N ALA A 54 -5.12 13.91 -2.62
CA ALA A 54 -6.56 13.72 -2.61
C ALA A 54 -6.98 12.65 -3.61
N ASN A 55 -8.08 11.96 -3.29
CA ASN A 55 -8.72 10.94 -4.12
C ASN A 55 -7.79 9.78 -4.50
N LEU A 56 -6.83 9.42 -3.64
CA LEU A 56 -6.03 8.21 -3.78
C LEU A 56 -6.71 7.06 -3.02
N PRO A 57 -7.28 6.05 -3.70
CA PRO A 57 -7.98 4.96 -3.04
C PRO A 57 -7.03 4.04 -2.27
N GLY A 58 -7.57 3.23 -1.37
CA GLY A 58 -6.83 2.19 -0.68
C GLY A 58 -6.01 2.67 0.52
N ARG A 59 -4.95 1.93 0.83
CA ARG A 59 -4.02 2.21 1.94
C ARG A 59 -2.59 2.20 1.45
N ILE A 60 -1.75 3.03 2.06
CA ILE A 60 -0.32 3.14 1.74
C ILE A 60 0.32 1.76 1.86
N THR A 61 1.11 1.40 0.86
CA THR A 61 1.97 0.21 0.87
C THR A 61 3.43 0.53 0.59
N ASP A 62 3.71 1.75 0.14
CA ASP A 62 5.04 2.20 -0.24
C ASP A 62 5.01 3.73 -0.50
N VAL A 63 6.12 4.40 -0.17
CA VAL A 63 6.32 5.85 -0.32
C VAL A 63 7.79 6.11 -0.67
N ASP A 64 8.04 6.70 -1.83
CA ASP A 64 9.35 7.27 -2.18
C ASP A 64 9.35 8.79 -2.04
N VAL A 65 10.46 9.36 -1.59
CA VAL A 65 10.65 10.83 -1.47
C VAL A 65 11.75 11.30 -2.41
N ALA A 66 11.43 12.13 -3.39
CA ALA A 66 12.42 12.79 -4.23
C ALA A 66 12.68 14.21 -3.70
N LEU A 67 13.93 14.47 -3.30
CA LEU A 67 14.45 15.77 -2.88
C LEU A 67 15.23 16.38 -4.06
N VAL A 68 14.82 17.54 -4.54
CA VAL A 68 15.29 18.07 -5.83
C VAL A 68 16.18 19.28 -5.62
N ASN A 69 17.38 19.24 -6.20
CA ASN A 69 18.36 20.32 -6.20
C ASN A 69 18.67 20.82 -4.77
N VAL A 70 19.13 19.89 -3.93
CA VAL A 70 19.44 20.12 -2.50
C VAL A 70 20.79 20.83 -2.37
N PHE A 71 20.80 21.89 -1.56
CA PHE A 71 21.98 22.64 -1.15
C PHE A 71 22.04 22.72 0.37
N HIS A 72 23.23 22.55 0.93
CA HIS A 72 23.56 22.82 2.34
C HIS A 72 25.07 22.98 2.47
N THR A 73 25.55 23.95 3.23
CA THR A 73 26.99 24.20 3.40
C THR A 73 27.65 23.26 4.42
N TRP A 74 26.86 22.72 5.35
CA TRP A 74 27.30 21.64 6.24
C TRP A 74 26.19 20.60 6.43
N PRO A 75 26.16 19.52 5.62
CA PRO A 75 25.00 18.62 5.59
C PRO A 75 24.79 17.78 6.84
N ASP A 76 25.81 17.70 7.70
CA ASP A 76 25.70 17.05 9.01
C ASP A 76 24.59 17.70 9.83
N ASP A 77 24.51 19.03 9.80
CA ASP A 77 23.50 19.79 10.55
C ASP A 77 22.09 19.71 9.90
N LEU A 78 21.98 19.09 8.72
CA LEU A 78 20.74 19.01 7.95
C LEU A 78 19.89 17.80 8.35
N ASP A 79 18.77 18.11 9.01
CA ASP A 79 17.71 17.14 9.26
C ASP A 79 16.51 17.34 8.35
N LEU A 80 16.10 16.27 7.66
CA LEU A 80 14.85 16.21 6.91
C LEU A 80 13.93 15.15 7.48
N PHE A 81 12.72 15.56 7.83
CA PHE A 81 11.69 14.67 8.33
C PHE A 81 10.43 14.70 7.47
N LEU A 82 9.79 13.55 7.29
CA LEU A 82 8.49 13.45 6.61
C LEU A 82 7.40 13.00 7.57
N ARG A 83 6.21 13.57 7.43
CA ARG A 83 5.01 13.14 8.16
C ARG A 83 3.83 12.94 7.22
N ALA A 84 3.23 11.75 7.28
CA ALA A 84 2.00 11.41 6.58
C ALA A 84 0.74 12.02 7.26
N PRO A 85 -0.35 12.25 6.51
CA PRO A 85 -1.60 12.78 7.04
C PRO A 85 -2.14 11.95 8.21
N GLY A 86 -2.38 12.61 9.35
CA GLY A 86 -2.95 11.96 10.54
C GLY A 86 -2.03 10.96 11.25
N SER A 87 -0.79 10.77 10.78
CA SER A 87 0.20 9.93 11.45
C SER A 87 0.78 10.62 12.68
N ASN A 88 1.05 9.86 13.74
CA ASN A 88 1.90 10.29 14.85
C ASN A 88 3.38 9.92 14.62
N GLN A 89 3.68 9.15 13.59
CA GLN A 89 5.05 8.81 13.19
C GLN A 89 5.62 9.89 12.28
N VAL A 90 6.86 10.28 12.53
CA VAL A 90 7.67 11.19 11.71
C VAL A 90 8.90 10.43 11.26
N VAL A 91 9.07 10.25 9.96
CA VAL A 91 10.20 9.49 9.41
C VAL A 91 11.39 10.40 9.22
N ARG A 92 12.56 9.99 9.74
CA ARG A 92 13.85 10.63 9.48
C ARG A 92 14.34 10.24 8.10
N LEU A 93 14.32 11.18 7.15
CA LEU A 93 14.82 10.93 5.80
C LEU A 93 16.35 11.00 5.77
N MET A 94 16.90 12.03 6.38
CA MET A 94 18.33 12.24 6.62
C MET A 94 18.50 13.08 7.88
N SER A 95 19.52 12.78 8.67
CA SER A 95 19.88 13.47 9.91
C SER A 95 21.33 13.08 10.25
N ASP A 96 22.20 14.05 10.52
CA ASP A 96 23.63 13.83 10.82
C ASP A 96 24.38 12.99 9.76
N VAL A 97 24.11 13.25 8.50
CA VAL A 97 24.72 12.51 7.39
C VAL A 97 25.31 13.45 6.37
N CYS A 98 26.21 12.92 5.54
CA CYS A 98 26.86 13.66 4.46
C CYS A 98 27.90 14.71 4.92
N GLY A 99 28.43 14.61 6.15
CA GLY A 99 29.23 15.63 6.85
C GLY A 99 30.70 15.84 6.40
N THR A 100 31.04 15.67 5.11
CA THR A 100 32.42 15.96 4.61
C THR A 100 32.54 17.08 3.58
N GLY A 101 31.42 17.66 3.18
CA GLY A 101 31.41 18.82 2.30
C GLY A 101 29.99 19.18 1.87
N ASP A 102 29.88 20.33 1.20
CA ASP A 102 28.60 20.93 0.82
C ASP A 102 27.77 20.00 -0.08
N LEU A 103 26.45 20.00 0.13
CA LEU A 103 25.52 19.58 -0.91
C LEU A 103 25.42 20.73 -1.93
N VAL A 104 25.69 20.43 -3.20
CA VAL A 104 25.66 21.42 -4.28
C VAL A 104 24.74 20.93 -5.39
N GLY A 105 23.44 21.16 -5.22
CA GLY A 105 22.41 20.87 -6.22
C GLY A 105 22.21 19.38 -6.49
N VAL A 106 22.32 18.56 -5.44
CA VAL A 106 22.16 17.11 -5.58
C VAL A 106 20.68 16.72 -5.61
N ASN A 107 20.36 15.62 -6.29
CA ASN A 107 19.03 15.03 -6.27
C ASN A 107 19.07 13.71 -5.50
N LEU A 108 18.33 13.64 -4.40
CA LEU A 108 18.28 12.47 -3.54
C LEU A 108 16.90 11.84 -3.68
N THR A 109 16.86 10.52 -3.83
CA THR A 109 15.63 9.73 -3.68
C THR A 109 15.74 8.93 -2.40
N ILE A 110 14.88 9.20 -1.43
CA ILE A 110 14.83 8.49 -0.17
C ILE A 110 13.74 7.43 -0.27
N ASP A 111 14.16 6.17 -0.12
CA ASP A 111 13.38 4.95 -0.33
C ASP A 111 13.99 3.87 0.59
N ASP A 112 13.21 3.27 1.50
CA ASP A 112 13.72 2.24 2.41
C ASP A 112 13.98 0.88 1.76
N GLU A 113 13.50 0.68 0.52
CA GLU A 113 13.88 -0.42 -0.36
C GLU A 113 15.21 -0.18 -1.08
N ALA A 114 15.76 1.04 -1.05
CA ALA A 114 17.03 1.36 -1.69
C ALA A 114 18.19 0.49 -1.17
N GLY A 115 19.19 0.24 -2.02
CA GLY A 115 20.31 -0.66 -1.71
C GLY A 115 21.34 -0.11 -0.73
N THR A 116 21.35 1.20 -0.50
CA THR A 116 22.43 1.92 0.23
C THR A 116 21.85 2.95 1.20
N SER A 117 22.45 3.10 2.38
CA SER A 117 22.18 4.21 3.30
C SER A 117 23.00 5.44 2.91
N LEU A 118 22.57 6.63 3.35
CA LEU A 118 23.40 7.83 3.26
C LEU A 118 24.66 7.62 4.12
N PRO A 119 25.84 8.00 3.63
CA PRO A 119 27.07 7.95 4.43
C PRO A 119 27.04 9.00 5.54
N ASP A 120 27.68 8.68 6.66
CA ASP A 120 28.06 9.60 7.75
C ASP A 120 29.09 10.62 7.21
N ALA A 121 30.39 10.36 7.37
CA ALA A 121 31.46 11.26 6.93
C ALA A 121 31.82 11.11 5.43
N GLY A 122 30.86 11.17 4.50
CA GLY A 122 31.12 11.03 3.06
C GLY A 122 30.29 11.98 2.20
N ALA A 123 30.76 12.29 0.98
CA ALA A 123 29.93 13.05 0.04
C ALA A 123 28.66 12.26 -0.30
N CYS A 124 27.53 12.95 -0.41
CA CYS A 124 26.25 12.38 -0.84
C CYS A 124 25.95 12.79 -2.29
N PRO A 125 26.45 12.03 -3.28
CA PRO A 125 26.12 12.30 -4.68
C PRO A 125 24.63 12.07 -4.93
N SER A 126 24.14 12.56 -6.07
CA SER A 126 22.77 12.27 -6.47
C SER A 126 22.55 10.77 -6.62
N GLY A 127 21.45 10.25 -6.06
CA GLY A 127 21.19 8.81 -6.01
C GLY A 127 19.99 8.45 -5.15
N SER A 128 19.80 7.13 -5.00
CA SER A 128 18.75 6.55 -4.16
C SER A 128 19.33 6.00 -2.88
N TYR A 129 18.74 6.34 -1.75
CA TYR A 129 19.24 6.00 -0.42
C TYR A 129 18.12 5.63 0.54
N ARG A 130 18.44 4.80 1.52
CA ARG A 130 17.57 4.55 2.67
C ARG A 130 17.50 5.78 3.56
N PRO A 131 16.36 6.01 4.24
CA PRO A 131 16.32 6.78 5.49
C PRO A 131 17.54 6.50 6.36
N SER A 132 18.26 7.53 6.79
CA SER A 132 19.52 7.39 7.54
C SER A 132 19.63 8.43 8.64
N ASN A 133 20.19 8.01 9.78
CA ASN A 133 20.45 8.83 10.95
C ASN A 133 21.73 8.32 11.63
N VAL A 134 22.63 9.21 12.05
CA VAL A 134 23.91 8.85 12.69
C VAL A 134 23.92 9.13 14.19
N ASP A 135 23.04 9.99 14.69
CA ASP A 135 22.98 10.32 16.11
C ASP A 135 21.59 10.08 16.75
N THR A 136 21.40 10.40 18.03
CA THR A 136 20.16 10.13 18.78
C THR A 136 19.70 11.32 19.62
N THR A 137 20.22 12.51 19.34
CA THR A 137 20.03 13.71 20.17
C THR A 137 18.76 14.48 19.78
N GLU A 138 18.21 14.23 18.59
CA GLU A 138 17.01 14.88 18.09
C GLU A 138 15.79 14.49 18.92
N VAL A 139 14.92 15.48 19.11
CA VAL A 139 13.62 15.30 19.78
C VAL A 139 12.52 15.40 18.73
N PRO A 140 11.59 14.43 18.64
CA PRO A 140 10.53 14.50 17.65
C PRO A 140 9.59 15.67 17.95
N PRO A 141 8.94 16.25 16.93
CA PRO A 141 7.91 17.27 17.12
C PRO A 141 6.86 16.84 18.16
N ALA A 142 6.35 17.81 18.95
CA ALA A 142 5.45 17.51 20.06
C ALA A 142 4.25 16.64 19.65
N GLY A 143 4.02 15.55 20.39
CA GLY A 143 2.94 14.61 20.13
C GLY A 143 3.23 13.60 19.00
N THR A 144 4.47 13.53 18.52
CA THR A 144 4.92 12.57 17.52
C THR A 144 6.05 11.68 18.03
N THR A 145 6.34 10.60 17.31
CA THR A 145 7.46 9.69 17.56
C THR A 145 8.23 9.46 16.26
N PHE A 146 9.56 9.38 16.36
CA PHE A 146 10.37 9.09 15.18
C PHE A 146 10.16 7.66 14.67
N ALA A 147 10.44 7.49 13.38
CA ALA A 147 10.58 6.23 12.68
C ALA A 147 11.74 6.33 11.68
N ASP A 148 12.37 5.20 11.37
CA ASP A 148 13.59 5.13 10.56
C ASP A 148 13.38 4.48 9.19
N SER A 149 12.13 4.33 8.76
CA SER A 149 11.76 3.72 7.48
C SER A 149 10.42 4.26 7.00
N LEU A 150 10.26 4.44 5.68
CA LEU A 150 9.03 5.00 5.10
C LEU A 150 7.86 4.02 5.19
N SER A 151 8.13 2.71 5.31
CA SER A 151 7.13 1.69 5.67
C SER A 151 6.39 1.96 7.00
N ALA A 152 6.87 2.89 7.84
CA ALA A 152 6.12 3.38 9.00
C ALA A 152 4.76 4.01 8.64
N PHE A 153 4.55 4.37 7.37
CA PHE A 153 3.28 4.88 6.87
C PHE A 153 2.34 3.80 6.33
N ASP A 154 2.78 2.54 6.24
CA ASP A 154 2.00 1.44 5.68
C ASP A 154 0.68 1.19 6.43
N GLY A 155 -0.37 0.88 5.66
CA GLY A 155 -1.71 0.73 6.19
C GLY A 155 -2.39 2.06 6.57
N GLY A 156 -1.67 3.17 6.47
CA GLY A 156 -2.18 4.53 6.67
C GLY A 156 -3.04 5.04 5.51
N ASN A 157 -3.74 6.16 5.74
CA ASN A 157 -4.47 6.87 4.71
C ASN A 157 -3.55 7.88 4.03
N ALA A 158 -3.36 7.75 2.72
CA ALA A 158 -2.53 8.69 1.95
C ALA A 158 -3.16 10.07 1.77
N ASN A 159 -4.48 10.21 1.93
CA ASN A 159 -5.19 11.45 1.62
C ASN A 159 -5.12 12.45 2.77
N GLY A 160 -4.74 13.68 2.43
CA GLY A 160 -4.55 14.80 3.33
C GLY A 160 -3.21 15.48 3.10
N THR A 161 -2.83 16.32 4.06
CA THR A 161 -1.60 17.11 3.99
C THR A 161 -0.40 16.31 4.48
N TRP A 162 0.55 16.09 3.58
CA TRP A 162 1.89 15.60 3.89
C TRP A 162 2.78 16.77 4.27
N THR A 163 3.63 16.59 5.28
CA THR A 163 4.50 17.67 5.79
C THR A 163 5.95 17.21 5.74
N LEU A 164 6.78 17.92 4.97
CA LEU A 164 8.23 17.89 5.07
C LEU A 164 8.66 18.94 6.10
N ILE A 165 9.51 18.55 7.03
CA ILE A 165 10.15 19.44 8.01
C ILE A 165 11.63 19.42 7.66
N ALA A 166 12.22 20.59 7.48
CA ALA A 166 13.65 20.74 7.22
C ALA A 166 14.26 21.62 8.31
N THR A 167 15.28 21.12 8.98
CA THR A 167 15.93 21.78 10.11
C THR A 167 17.43 21.82 9.85
N ASP A 168 18.02 22.95 10.18
CA ASP A 168 19.44 23.08 10.48
C ASP A 168 19.55 23.15 12.01
N ASP A 169 20.12 22.13 12.64
CA ASP A 169 20.08 21.99 14.10
C ASP A 169 21.29 22.62 14.81
N VAL A 170 22.31 23.00 14.03
CA VAL A 170 23.50 23.74 14.47
C VAL A 170 23.53 25.12 13.78
N GLY A 171 24.37 26.03 14.28
CA GLY A 171 24.49 27.37 13.71
C GLY A 171 25.76 27.53 12.88
N GLY A 172 25.65 28.28 11.78
CA GLY A 172 26.77 28.60 10.88
C GLY A 172 26.45 28.38 9.41
N ASP A 173 25.37 27.65 9.12
CA ASP A 173 25.11 27.06 7.83
C ASP A 173 23.68 27.36 7.36
N VAL A 174 23.46 27.21 6.07
CA VAL A 174 22.14 27.39 5.46
C VAL A 174 22.00 26.47 4.27
N GLY A 175 20.75 26.22 3.87
CA GLY A 175 20.49 25.43 2.69
C GLY A 175 19.15 25.71 2.04
N GLN A 176 18.86 24.88 1.04
CA GLN A 176 17.54 24.83 0.42
C GLN A 176 17.35 23.54 -0.38
N LEU A 177 16.09 23.11 -0.49
CA LEU A 177 15.64 22.23 -1.56
C LEU A 177 15.15 23.14 -2.71
N ALA A 178 16.05 23.56 -3.60
CA ALA A 178 15.75 24.59 -4.58
C ALA A 178 14.72 24.14 -5.64
N GLY A 179 14.60 22.83 -5.88
CA GLY A 179 13.56 22.24 -6.74
C GLY A 179 12.37 21.69 -5.95
N GLY A 180 12.32 21.93 -4.64
CA GLY A 180 11.30 21.38 -3.75
C GLY A 180 11.43 19.87 -3.53
N PHE A 181 10.30 19.21 -3.30
CA PHE A 181 10.25 17.77 -3.11
C PHE A 181 9.03 17.15 -3.80
N SER A 182 9.11 15.85 -4.07
CA SER A 182 7.97 15.05 -4.55
C SER A 182 7.84 13.77 -3.75
N LEU A 183 6.60 13.29 -3.62
CA LEU A 183 6.27 12.01 -3.02
C LEU A 183 5.68 11.11 -4.10
N THR A 184 6.23 9.92 -4.30
CA THR A 184 5.57 8.85 -5.06
C THR A 184 4.95 7.90 -4.06
N ILE A 185 3.63 7.81 -4.05
CA ILE A 185 2.87 7.03 -3.09
C ILE A 185 2.19 5.89 -3.82
N THR A 186 2.42 4.68 -3.33
CA THR A 186 1.77 3.45 -3.80
C THR A 186 0.72 3.02 -2.76
N THR A 187 -0.49 2.70 -3.23
CA THR A 187 -1.56 2.18 -2.37
C THR A 187 -2.15 0.87 -2.88
N ASP A 188 -2.65 0.05 -1.96
CA ASP A 188 -3.43 -1.15 -2.26
C ASP A 188 -4.93 -0.87 -2.11
N ASP A 189 -5.63 -0.84 -3.24
CA ASP A 189 -7.08 -0.62 -3.34
C ASP A 189 -7.84 -1.86 -3.84
N ALA A 190 -7.17 -3.01 -3.91
CA ALA A 190 -7.71 -4.25 -4.43
C ALA A 190 -8.67 -4.93 -3.43
N PRO A 191 -9.59 -5.80 -3.90
CA PRO A 191 -10.47 -6.57 -3.03
C PRO A 191 -9.70 -7.41 -2.00
N GLY A 192 -10.35 -7.68 -0.87
CA GLY A 192 -9.88 -8.61 0.15
C GLY A 192 -10.36 -10.04 -0.07
N VAL A 193 -9.81 -10.97 0.69
CA VAL A 193 -10.28 -12.34 0.79
C VAL A 193 -11.46 -12.40 1.75
N THR A 194 -12.62 -12.87 1.26
CA THR A 194 -13.82 -13.02 2.06
C THR A 194 -13.79 -14.34 2.84
N THR A 195 -13.98 -14.26 4.16
CA THR A 195 -14.10 -15.43 5.05
C THR A 195 -15.49 -15.51 5.66
N ILE A 196 -16.14 -16.68 5.55
CA ILE A 196 -17.43 -16.94 6.20
C ILE A 196 -17.20 -17.25 7.69
N THR A 197 -17.72 -16.39 8.56
CA THR A 197 -17.60 -16.53 10.02
C THR A 197 -18.81 -17.21 10.65
N SER A 198 -20.00 -17.10 10.05
CA SER A 198 -21.21 -17.81 10.49
C SER A 198 -22.03 -18.31 9.32
N ARG A 199 -22.60 -19.51 9.44
CA ARG A 199 -23.36 -20.17 8.37
C ARG A 199 -24.50 -21.02 8.92
N PRO A 200 -25.58 -21.24 8.13
CA PRO A 200 -26.65 -22.17 8.50
C PRO A 200 -26.13 -23.59 8.70
N ARG A 201 -26.82 -24.36 9.56
CA ARG A 201 -26.59 -25.81 9.65
C ARG A 201 -26.74 -26.46 8.28
N LYS A 202 -25.86 -27.42 7.96
CA LYS A 202 -25.83 -28.15 6.67
C LYS A 202 -27.21 -28.68 6.26
N ASN A 203 -27.99 -29.14 7.24
CA ASN A 203 -29.39 -29.50 7.09
C ASN A 203 -30.22 -28.77 8.16
N THR A 204 -31.31 -28.11 7.77
CA THR A 204 -32.18 -27.38 8.69
C THR A 204 -33.64 -27.44 8.26
N LYS A 205 -34.60 -27.34 9.20
CA LYS A 205 -36.02 -27.08 8.88
C LYS A 205 -36.32 -25.58 8.80
N GLN A 206 -35.40 -24.72 9.25
CA GLN A 206 -35.58 -23.27 9.21
C GLN A 206 -35.71 -22.79 7.76
N ARG A 207 -36.71 -21.93 7.53
CA ARG A 207 -37.00 -21.28 6.24
C ARG A 207 -36.30 -19.91 6.13
N ARG A 208 -35.33 -19.66 7.00
CA ARG A 208 -34.47 -18.47 7.08
C ARG A 208 -33.03 -18.92 7.23
N ALA A 209 -32.11 -18.14 6.67
CA ALA A 209 -30.68 -18.39 6.76
C ALA A 209 -29.95 -17.06 6.95
N THR A 210 -29.04 -17.02 7.92
CA THR A 210 -28.16 -15.89 8.15
C THR A 210 -26.73 -16.34 7.91
N ILE A 211 -25.99 -15.56 7.11
CA ILE A 211 -24.58 -15.78 6.80
C ILE A 211 -23.83 -14.54 7.30
N ALA A 212 -22.85 -14.74 8.18
CA ALA A 212 -21.91 -13.69 8.54
C ALA A 212 -20.56 -13.95 7.86
N PHE A 213 -19.92 -12.89 7.43
CA PHE A 213 -18.64 -12.90 6.75
C PHE A 213 -17.85 -11.62 7.07
N VAL A 214 -16.54 -11.69 6.84
CA VAL A 214 -15.60 -10.58 6.94
C VAL A 214 -14.63 -10.63 5.76
N ALA A 215 -13.96 -9.53 5.46
CA ALA A 215 -12.80 -9.51 4.58
C ALA A 215 -11.54 -9.25 5.41
N ASN A 216 -10.40 -9.70 4.92
CA ASN A 216 -9.08 -9.43 5.53
C ASN A 216 -8.51 -8.05 5.17
N LYS A 217 -9.24 -7.23 4.40
CA LYS A 217 -8.86 -5.86 4.04
C LYS A 217 -9.93 -4.87 4.49
N PRO A 218 -9.53 -3.67 4.96
CA PRO A 218 -10.47 -2.59 5.26
C PRO A 218 -11.10 -2.02 3.99
N ASN A 219 -12.15 -1.20 4.14
CA ASN A 219 -12.83 -0.42 3.10
C ASN A 219 -13.36 -1.15 1.86
N VAL A 220 -13.39 -2.48 1.87
CA VAL A 220 -14.03 -3.23 0.79
C VAL A 220 -15.55 -3.23 0.95
N THR A 221 -16.26 -3.28 -0.18
CA THR A 221 -17.69 -3.57 -0.19
C THR A 221 -17.95 -5.04 -0.54
N PHE A 222 -19.18 -5.53 -0.40
CA PHE A 222 -19.50 -6.93 -0.71
C PHE A 222 -20.62 -7.07 -1.72
N GLN A 223 -20.52 -8.12 -2.54
CA GLN A 223 -21.61 -8.62 -3.36
C GLN A 223 -21.97 -10.04 -2.95
N CYS A 224 -23.27 -10.30 -2.87
CA CYS A 224 -23.83 -11.60 -2.55
C CYS A 224 -24.66 -12.12 -3.72
N LYS A 225 -24.50 -13.42 -4.02
CA LYS A 225 -25.34 -14.15 -4.96
C LYS A 225 -26.01 -15.32 -4.23
N ALA A 226 -27.31 -15.22 -4.05
CA ALA A 226 -28.14 -16.29 -3.50
C ALA A 226 -28.63 -17.20 -4.63
N ASP A 227 -28.31 -18.49 -4.54
CA ASP A 227 -28.65 -19.51 -5.53
C ASP A 227 -28.21 -19.12 -6.96
N ASP A 228 -29.17 -18.98 -7.87
CA ASP A 228 -28.97 -18.61 -9.27
C ASP A 228 -29.33 -17.14 -9.55
N LYS A 229 -29.62 -16.35 -8.51
CA LYS A 229 -29.97 -14.93 -8.66
C LYS A 229 -28.79 -14.08 -9.16
N ALA A 230 -29.06 -12.84 -9.55
CA ALA A 230 -28.02 -11.86 -9.84
C ALA A 230 -27.16 -11.57 -8.60
N TRP A 231 -25.92 -11.13 -8.84
CA TRP A 231 -25.10 -10.50 -7.80
C TRP A 231 -25.76 -9.19 -7.40
N GLN A 232 -25.78 -8.90 -6.10
CA GLN A 232 -26.28 -7.63 -5.56
C GLN A 232 -25.37 -7.19 -4.41
N ALA A 233 -25.32 -5.88 -4.16
CA ALA A 233 -24.66 -5.36 -2.97
C ALA A 233 -25.29 -5.98 -1.71
N CYS A 234 -24.45 -6.32 -0.74
CA CYS A 234 -24.90 -6.88 0.54
C CYS A 234 -23.98 -6.44 1.68
N ALA A 235 -24.48 -6.57 2.91
CA ALA A 235 -23.72 -6.36 4.13
C ALA A 235 -23.74 -7.62 5.00
N SER A 236 -22.74 -7.76 5.87
CA SER A 236 -22.68 -8.79 6.89
C SER A 236 -23.39 -8.29 8.16
N PRO A 237 -24.31 -9.07 8.76
CA PRO A 237 -24.78 -10.39 8.33
C PRO A 237 -25.83 -10.32 7.21
N PHE A 238 -25.72 -11.22 6.22
CA PHE A 238 -26.67 -11.34 5.11
C PHE A 238 -27.76 -12.36 5.44
N THR A 239 -29.03 -11.93 5.45
CA THR A 239 -30.18 -12.77 5.83
C THR A 239 -31.12 -13.05 4.66
N LEU A 240 -31.35 -14.33 4.38
CA LEU A 240 -32.35 -14.82 3.45
C LEU A 240 -33.62 -15.25 4.20
N LYS A 241 -34.77 -14.88 3.65
CA LYS A 241 -36.11 -15.22 4.18
C LYS A 241 -36.87 -16.05 3.15
N HIS A 242 -37.92 -16.72 3.60
CA HIS A 242 -38.86 -17.48 2.76
C HIS A 242 -38.18 -18.55 1.88
N LEU A 243 -37.17 -19.23 2.40
CA LEU A 243 -36.46 -20.30 1.70
C LEU A 243 -37.39 -21.50 1.51
N LYS A 244 -37.49 -22.01 0.29
CA LYS A 244 -38.25 -23.22 -0.01
C LYS A 244 -37.46 -24.46 0.44
N PRO A 245 -38.11 -25.62 0.66
CA PRO A 245 -37.38 -26.88 0.84
C PRO A 245 -36.49 -27.16 -0.39
N GLY A 246 -35.21 -27.45 -0.18
CA GLY A 246 -34.25 -27.58 -1.27
C GLY A 246 -32.80 -27.37 -0.87
N LYS A 247 -31.90 -27.54 -1.84
CA LYS A 247 -30.49 -27.13 -1.71
C LYS A 247 -30.42 -25.63 -1.94
N HIS A 248 -29.64 -24.94 -1.11
CA HIS A 248 -29.34 -23.53 -1.27
C HIS A 248 -27.86 -23.28 -1.23
N ARG A 249 -27.44 -22.20 -1.86
CA ARG A 249 -26.07 -21.69 -1.81
C ARG A 249 -26.05 -20.17 -1.76
N VAL A 250 -25.04 -19.64 -1.10
CA VAL A 250 -24.69 -18.21 -1.18
C VAL A 250 -23.23 -18.12 -1.55
N ARG A 251 -22.94 -17.32 -2.57
CA ARG A 251 -21.59 -16.85 -2.86
C ARG A 251 -21.46 -15.43 -2.36
N VAL A 252 -20.36 -15.11 -1.70
CA VAL A 252 -20.01 -13.76 -1.25
C VAL A 252 -18.65 -13.43 -1.82
N ARG A 253 -18.49 -12.23 -2.37
CA ARG A 253 -17.21 -11.72 -2.83
C ARG A 253 -17.03 -10.30 -2.33
N SER A 254 -15.82 -9.93 -1.98
CA SER A 254 -15.49 -8.54 -1.73
C SER A 254 -15.28 -7.79 -3.06
N VAL A 255 -15.38 -6.47 -3.00
CA VAL A 255 -15.12 -5.53 -4.08
C VAL A 255 -14.16 -4.47 -3.55
N GLY A 256 -13.00 -4.33 -4.21
CA GLY A 256 -12.00 -3.30 -3.88
C GLY A 256 -12.49 -1.89 -4.21
N GLU A 257 -11.77 -0.88 -3.74
CA GLU A 257 -12.09 0.52 -4.02
C GLU A 257 -11.92 0.86 -5.51
N ASN A 258 -11.00 0.17 -6.21
CA ASN A 258 -10.87 0.21 -7.68
C ASN A 258 -12.00 -0.52 -8.43
N GLY A 259 -12.97 -1.11 -7.74
CA GLY A 259 -14.05 -1.89 -8.32
C GLY A 259 -13.67 -3.32 -8.75
N GLN A 260 -12.41 -3.75 -8.54
CA GLN A 260 -12.00 -5.13 -8.79
C GLN A 260 -12.74 -6.08 -7.85
N LEU A 261 -13.13 -7.22 -8.41
CA LEU A 261 -13.91 -8.24 -7.71
C LEU A 261 -12.98 -9.33 -7.19
N GLU A 262 -13.20 -9.80 -5.97
CA GLU A 262 -12.49 -10.96 -5.44
C GLU A 262 -12.63 -12.16 -6.41
N ALA A 263 -11.48 -12.69 -6.85
CA ALA A 263 -11.42 -13.70 -7.90
C ALA A 263 -12.09 -15.02 -7.49
N VAL A 264 -12.02 -15.37 -6.20
CA VAL A 264 -12.57 -16.62 -5.66
C VAL A 264 -13.62 -16.31 -4.59
N PRO A 265 -14.91 -16.21 -4.94
CA PRO A 265 -15.96 -15.93 -3.97
C PRO A 265 -16.09 -17.02 -2.91
N ALA A 266 -16.21 -16.60 -1.65
CA ALA A 266 -16.55 -17.46 -0.52
C ALA A 266 -17.92 -18.12 -0.73
N LEU A 267 -18.03 -19.43 -0.45
CA LEU A 267 -19.20 -20.24 -0.76
C LEU A 267 -19.78 -20.94 0.46
N VAL A 268 -21.07 -20.75 0.70
CA VAL A 268 -21.86 -21.49 1.68
C VAL A 268 -22.91 -22.33 0.96
N LYS A 269 -23.06 -23.60 1.35
CA LYS A 269 -24.08 -24.53 0.84
C LYS A 269 -24.83 -25.16 2.01
N TRP A 270 -26.15 -25.22 1.93
CA TRP A 270 -26.98 -25.91 2.92
C TRP A 270 -28.25 -26.49 2.28
N ARG A 271 -29.02 -27.27 3.04
CA ARG A 271 -30.30 -27.81 2.62
C ARG A 271 -31.40 -27.47 3.63
N VAL A 272 -32.50 -26.94 3.13
CA VAL A 272 -33.75 -26.78 3.86
C VAL A 272 -34.58 -28.06 3.66
N ARG A 273 -34.83 -28.79 4.74
CA ARG A 273 -35.65 -30.01 4.74
C ARG A 273 -37.13 -29.65 4.76
N ARG A 274 -37.97 -30.55 4.25
CA ARG A 274 -39.42 -30.42 4.39
C ARG A 274 -39.79 -30.35 5.87
#